data_AF-A0AAV1ZU34-F1
#
_entry.id   AF-A0AAV1ZU34-F1
#
_cell.length_a   1.000
_cell.length_b   1.000
_cell.length_c   1.000
_cell.angle_alpha   90.00
_cell.angle_beta   90.00
_cell.angle_gamma   90.00
#
_symmetry.space_group_name_H-M   'P 1'
#
loop_
_entity.id
_entity.type
_entity.pdbx_description
1 polymer ?
#
loop_
_entity_poly.entity_id
_entity_poly.type
_entity_poly.pdbx_seq_one_letter_code
_entity_poly.pdbx_strand_id
1 'polypeptide(L)'
;MDSLNDEVKAANEELRKVEAHMSFVTQPRVKKKFTGHRNARTMIKESTFWGDNFIMSGSDCGHIFIWDRHTTELVMLMEADHHVVNCLQPHPFDPILASSGIDYDIKLWAPTREEPFFDEEKARELIRRNEIMLEETKDTITVPASFMFRMFTSLNYMRTGRAYRWNRAAREMRSANSDSNRR
;
A
#
# COMPACT_ATOMS: atom_id res chain seq x y z
N MET A 1 -11.55 -12.66 -36.42
CA MET A 1 -11.34 -11.23 -36.07
C MET A 1 -12.61 -10.59 -35.53
N ASP A 2 -13.80 -11.01 -35.97
CA ASP A 2 -15.07 -10.37 -35.55
C ASP A 2 -15.45 -10.59 -34.08
N SER A 3 -15.21 -11.78 -33.50
CA SER A 3 -15.62 -12.04 -32.09
C SER A 3 -14.87 -11.21 -31.06
N LEU A 4 -13.61 -10.83 -31.35
CA LEU A 4 -12.82 -9.99 -30.45
C LEU A 4 -13.35 -8.55 -30.44
N ASN A 5 -13.86 -8.07 -31.58
CA ASN A 5 -14.48 -6.76 -31.71
C ASN A 5 -15.85 -6.70 -31.00
N ASP A 6 -16.60 -7.80 -31.02
CA ASP A 6 -17.89 -7.89 -30.34
C ASP A 6 -17.73 -7.96 -28.81
N GLU A 7 -16.71 -8.68 -28.31
CA GLU A 7 -16.35 -8.69 -26.89
C GLU A 7 -15.92 -7.31 -26.39
N VAL A 8 -15.09 -6.60 -27.16
CA VAL A 8 -14.66 -5.23 -26.83
C VAL A 8 -15.85 -4.26 -26.82
N LYS A 9 -16.80 -4.40 -27.75
CA LYS A 9 -18.03 -3.60 -27.74
C LYS A 9 -18.89 -3.86 -26.52
N ALA A 10 -19.11 -5.12 -26.16
CA ALA A 10 -19.88 -5.49 -24.98
C ALA A 10 -19.23 -4.96 -23.70
N ALA A 11 -17.91 -5.08 -23.57
CA ALA A 11 -17.16 -4.55 -22.43
C ALA A 11 -17.25 -3.02 -22.33
N ASN A 12 -17.15 -2.30 -23.45
CA ASN A 12 -17.28 -0.85 -23.49
C ASN A 12 -18.70 -0.37 -23.13
N GLU A 13 -19.73 -1.12 -23.52
CA GLU A 13 -21.12 -0.82 -23.18
C GLU A 13 -21.40 -1.03 -21.68
N GLU A 14 -20.87 -2.12 -21.10
CA GLU A 14 -20.94 -2.34 -19.66
C GLU A 14 -20.16 -1.26 -18.89
N LEU A 15 -18.99 -0.83 -19.39
CA LEU A 15 -18.23 0.28 -18.81
C LEU A 15 -19.06 1.57 -18.77
N ARG A 16 -19.75 1.90 -19.89
CA ARG A 16 -20.63 3.06 -19.98
C ARG A 16 -21.81 2.99 -19.03
N LYS A 17 -22.42 1.81 -18.84
CA LYS A 17 -23.49 1.61 -17.85
C LYS A 17 -22.99 1.82 -16.42
N VAL A 18 -21.80 1.32 -16.11
CA VAL A 18 -21.15 1.54 -14.81
C VAL A 18 -20.83 3.02 -14.61
N GLU A 19 -20.26 3.69 -15.59
CA GLU A 19 -19.98 5.13 -15.56
C GLU A 19 -21.26 5.96 -15.37
N ALA A 20 -22.33 5.62 -16.10
CA ALA A 20 -23.64 6.24 -15.96
C ALA A 20 -24.21 6.02 -14.55
N HIS A 21 -24.10 4.82 -13.99
CA HIS A 21 -24.52 4.55 -12.62
C HIS A 21 -23.67 5.29 -11.58
N MET A 22 -22.36 5.38 -11.80
CA MET A 22 -21.42 6.13 -10.95
C MET A 22 -21.62 7.66 -11.06
N SER A 23 -22.22 8.16 -12.14
CA SER A 23 -22.50 9.59 -12.32
C SER A 23 -23.53 10.14 -11.32
N PHE A 24 -24.40 9.29 -10.79
CA PHE A 24 -25.38 9.64 -9.76
C PHE A 24 -24.79 9.63 -8.34
N VAL A 25 -23.58 9.10 -8.17
CA VAL A 25 -22.88 9.09 -6.88
C VAL A 25 -22.16 10.43 -6.73
N THR A 26 -22.53 11.21 -5.72
CA THR A 26 -21.84 12.47 -5.40
C THR A 26 -20.39 12.14 -5.06
N GLN A 27 -19.46 12.50 -5.95
CA GLN A 27 -18.05 12.23 -5.71
C GLN A 27 -17.48 13.25 -4.72
N PRO A 28 -16.81 12.79 -3.64
CA PRO A 28 -16.11 13.70 -2.75
C PRO A 28 -15.02 14.46 -3.53
N ARG A 29 -14.99 15.78 -3.39
CA ARG A 29 -13.97 16.62 -4.02
C ARG A 29 -12.67 16.56 -3.22
N VAL A 30 -11.55 16.41 -3.93
CA VAL A 30 -10.21 16.54 -3.35
C VAL A 30 -10.04 17.97 -2.84
N LYS A 31 -9.85 18.12 -1.52
CA LYS A 31 -9.66 19.45 -0.90
C LYS A 31 -8.22 19.96 -1.00
N LYS A 32 -7.23 19.09 -0.80
CA LYS A 32 -5.80 19.40 -0.79
C LYS A 32 -4.99 18.23 -1.34
N LYS A 33 -3.79 18.53 -1.85
CA LYS A 33 -2.83 17.54 -2.34
C LYS A 33 -1.48 17.84 -1.71
N PHE A 34 -0.82 16.79 -1.24
CA PHE A 34 0.52 16.85 -0.64
C PHE A 34 1.46 16.09 -1.58
N THR A 35 2.43 16.78 -2.16
CA THR A 35 3.26 16.27 -3.26
C THR A 35 4.73 16.19 -2.89
N GLY A 36 5.54 15.60 -3.78
CA GLY A 36 7.00 15.47 -3.64
C GLY A 36 7.47 14.11 -3.14
N HIS A 37 6.63 13.37 -2.42
CA HIS A 37 6.92 11.97 -2.09
C HIS A 37 6.66 11.05 -3.29
N ARG A 38 7.45 9.99 -3.42
CA ARG A 38 7.27 8.93 -4.42
C ARG A 38 6.49 7.74 -3.86
N ASN A 39 5.50 7.27 -4.63
CA ASN A 39 4.81 5.99 -4.43
C ASN A 39 4.59 5.31 -5.80
N ALA A 40 5.54 4.47 -6.22
CA ALA A 40 5.54 3.80 -7.52
C ALA A 40 5.90 2.32 -7.45
N ARG A 41 6.67 1.90 -6.43
CA ARG A 41 7.17 0.53 -6.26
C ARG A 41 6.28 -0.34 -5.38
N THR A 42 5.46 0.28 -4.53
CA THR A 42 4.61 -0.43 -3.58
C THR A 42 3.15 -0.01 -3.70
N MET A 43 2.23 -0.86 -3.26
CA MET A 43 0.79 -0.53 -3.16
C MET A 43 0.36 -0.27 -1.71
N ILE A 44 1.32 -0.13 -0.80
CA ILE A 44 1.11 -0.07 0.65
C ILE A 44 1.83 1.15 1.21
N LYS A 45 1.21 2.33 1.06
CA LYS A 45 1.66 3.54 1.74
C LYS A 45 0.61 4.06 2.69
N GLU A 46 1.01 4.23 3.92
CA GLU A 46 0.23 4.94 4.92
C GLU A 46 0.50 6.45 4.82
N SER A 47 -0.58 7.20 4.97
CA SER A 47 -0.55 8.63 5.30
C SER A 47 -1.27 8.82 6.61
N THR A 48 -0.76 9.69 7.48
CA THR A 48 -1.28 9.84 8.84
C THR A 48 -1.25 11.29 9.28
N PHE A 49 -2.13 11.64 10.22
CA PHE A 49 -2.13 12.94 10.88
C PHE A 49 -1.13 12.91 12.04
N TRP A 50 -0.41 14.01 12.25
CA TRP A 50 0.34 14.23 13.48
C TRP A 50 -0.19 15.47 14.18
N GLY A 51 -0.97 15.22 15.23
CA GLY A 51 -1.75 16.27 15.88
C GLY A 51 -2.70 16.95 14.88
N ASP A 52 -2.96 18.24 15.11
CA ASP A 52 -3.89 19.00 14.28
C ASP A 52 -3.23 19.65 13.06
N ASN A 53 -1.91 19.83 13.11
CA ASN A 53 -1.19 20.74 12.20
C ASN A 53 -0.48 20.03 11.06
N PHE A 54 -0.20 18.72 11.15
CA PHE A 54 0.68 18.06 10.19
C PHE A 54 0.08 16.82 9.55
N ILE A 55 0.49 16.58 8.30
CA ILE A 55 0.28 15.32 7.57
C ILE A 55 1.64 14.68 7.33
N MET A 56 1.73 13.37 7.47
CA MET A 56 2.94 12.61 7.17
C MET A 56 2.68 11.48 6.18
N SER A 57 3.71 11.12 5.42
CA SER A 57 3.72 9.93 4.58
C SER A 57 5.14 9.40 4.41
N GLY A 58 5.27 8.08 4.32
CA GLY A 58 6.51 7.45 3.87
C GLY A 58 6.72 7.65 2.36
N SER A 59 7.92 7.36 1.87
CA SER A 59 8.27 7.45 0.45
C SER A 59 9.12 6.29 -0.03
N ASP A 60 8.99 5.94 -1.31
CA ASP A 60 9.82 4.94 -1.98
C ASP A 60 11.26 5.42 -2.22
N CYS A 61 11.62 6.61 -1.76
CA CYS A 61 13.00 7.09 -1.70
C CYS A 61 13.64 6.93 -0.32
N GLY A 62 12.98 6.21 0.60
CA GLY A 62 13.51 5.94 1.94
C GLY A 62 13.23 7.06 2.96
N HIS A 63 12.49 8.09 2.57
CA HIS A 63 12.27 9.27 3.41
C HIS A 63 10.82 9.36 3.90
N ILE A 64 10.65 9.94 5.08
CA ILE A 64 9.39 10.41 5.64
C ILE A 64 9.24 11.88 5.28
N PHE A 65 8.11 12.20 4.67
CA PHE A 65 7.71 13.57 4.35
C PHE A 65 6.68 14.04 5.36
N ILE A 66 6.87 15.25 5.87
CA ILE A 66 5.97 15.89 6.83
C ILE A 66 5.59 17.26 6.31
N TRP A 67 4.30 17.45 6.06
CA TRP A 67 3.76 18.70 5.53
C TRP A 67 2.93 19.43 6.57
N ASP A 68 2.93 20.75 6.48
CA ASP A 68 1.90 21.56 7.11
C ASP A 68 0.53 21.27 6.46
N ARG A 69 -0.43 20.85 7.28
CA ARG A 69 -1.79 20.47 6.82
C ARG A 69 -2.54 21.65 6.21
N HIS A 70 -2.25 22.87 6.65
CA HIS A 70 -2.95 24.09 6.28
C HIS A 70 -2.38 24.71 4.99
N THR A 71 -1.06 24.79 4.85
CA THR A 71 -0.39 25.39 3.68
C THR A 71 0.00 24.37 2.62
N THR A 72 0.03 23.07 2.96
CA THR A 72 0.55 21.97 2.11
C THR A 72 2.05 22.02 1.84
N GLU A 73 2.77 22.93 2.50
CA GLU A 73 4.21 23.06 2.36
C GLU A 73 4.93 21.93 3.11
N LEU A 74 6.04 21.46 2.53
CA LEU A 74 6.91 20.49 3.19
C LEU A 74 7.70 21.22 4.27
N VAL A 75 7.56 20.78 5.53
CA VAL A 75 8.19 21.43 6.69
C VAL A 75 9.26 20.57 7.35
N MET A 76 9.27 19.26 7.06
CA MET A 76 10.32 18.37 7.54
C MET A 76 10.47 17.16 6.62
N LEU A 77 11.72 16.69 6.52
CA LEU A 77 12.10 15.51 5.75
C LEU A 77 13.06 14.68 6.60
N MET A 78 12.73 13.40 6.78
CA MET A 78 13.55 12.49 7.59
C MET A 78 13.96 11.29 6.75
N GLU A 79 15.23 10.94 6.77
CA GLU A 79 15.74 9.71 6.15
C GLU A 79 15.50 8.55 7.11
N ALA A 80 14.54 7.68 6.80
CA ALA A 80 14.15 6.61 7.70
C ALA A 80 14.64 5.24 7.24
N ASP A 81 14.53 4.92 5.95
CA ASP A 81 15.01 3.66 5.39
C ASP A 81 15.93 3.93 4.22
N HIS A 82 16.75 2.94 3.85
CA HIS A 82 17.61 3.08 2.68
C HIS A 82 16.80 3.08 1.37
N HIS A 83 15.60 2.49 1.38
CA HIS A 83 14.85 2.19 0.16
C HIS A 83 13.41 2.71 0.19
N VAL A 84 12.53 2.11 1.01
CA VAL A 84 11.10 2.41 0.98
C VAL A 84 10.56 2.44 2.40
N VAL A 85 9.87 3.52 2.75
CA VAL A 85 9.06 3.60 3.97
C VAL A 85 7.59 3.36 3.59
N ASN A 86 6.94 2.43 4.29
CA ASN A 86 5.57 2.00 4.03
C ASN A 86 4.58 2.49 5.09
N CYS A 87 4.95 2.37 6.37
CA CYS A 87 4.05 2.59 7.50
C CYS A 87 4.58 3.66 8.45
N LEU A 88 3.66 4.45 9.00
CA LEU A 88 3.94 5.52 9.96
C LEU A 88 2.88 5.51 11.07
N GLN A 89 3.33 5.33 12.30
CA GLN A 89 2.47 5.25 13.47
C GLN A 89 2.94 6.28 14.52
N PRO A 90 2.37 7.49 14.51
CA PRO A 90 2.61 8.46 15.57
C PRO A 90 2.03 7.93 16.90
N HIS A 91 2.76 8.12 17.98
CA HIS A 91 2.25 7.84 19.31
C HIS A 91 1.06 8.77 19.61
N PRO A 92 -0.03 8.28 20.24
CA PRO A 92 -1.25 9.06 20.43
C PRO A 92 -1.07 10.32 21.29
N PHE A 93 -0.05 10.35 22.16
CA PHE A 93 0.13 11.43 23.14
C PHE A 93 1.54 12.02 23.20
N ASP A 94 2.55 11.23 22.86
CA ASP A 94 3.94 11.63 23.01
C ASP A 94 4.49 12.03 21.64
N PRO A 95 5.51 12.89 21.56
CA PRO A 95 6.14 13.27 20.30
C PRO A 95 7.07 12.17 19.78
N ILE A 96 6.54 10.94 19.70
CA ILE A 96 7.24 9.74 19.26
C ILE A 96 6.58 9.25 17.99
N LEU A 97 7.39 8.89 16.99
CA LEU A 97 6.93 8.30 15.74
C LEU A 97 7.57 6.94 15.55
N ALA A 98 6.77 5.92 15.24
CA ALA A 98 7.27 4.65 14.74
C ALA A 98 7.16 4.62 13.22
N SER A 99 8.20 4.13 12.55
CA SER A 99 8.21 3.91 11.11
C SER A 99 8.73 2.53 10.77
N SER A 100 8.19 1.96 9.69
CA SER A 100 8.71 0.73 9.09
C SER A 100 8.57 0.75 7.58
N GLY A 101 9.45 -0.01 6.93
CA GLY A 101 9.52 -0.08 5.48
C GLY A 101 9.94 -1.45 4.99
N ILE A 102 10.89 -1.50 4.06
CA ILE A 102 11.40 -2.77 3.51
C ILE A 102 12.71 -3.22 4.13
N ASP A 103 13.35 -2.37 4.93
CA ASP A 103 14.53 -2.73 5.71
C ASP A 103 14.13 -3.70 6.85
N TYR A 104 15.11 -4.39 7.45
CA TYR A 104 14.87 -5.43 8.47
C TYR A 104 14.71 -4.88 9.90
N ASP A 105 14.21 -3.66 10.04
CA ASP A 105 14.10 -2.98 11.33
C ASP A 105 12.79 -2.17 11.46
N ILE A 106 12.58 -1.67 12.67
CA ILE A 106 11.55 -0.68 12.99
C ILE A 106 12.29 0.45 13.70
N LYS A 107 11.98 1.69 13.33
CA LYS A 107 12.65 2.87 13.87
C LYS A 107 11.68 3.69 14.71
N LEU A 108 12.16 4.14 15.86
CA LEU A 108 11.46 5.09 16.73
C LEU A 108 12.18 6.43 16.67
N TRP A 109 11.40 7.48 16.49
CA TRP A 109 11.89 8.85 16.38
C TRP A 109 11.32 9.68 17.51
N ALA A 110 12.17 10.50 18.13
CA ALA A 110 11.78 11.50 19.10
C ALA A 110 12.57 12.79 18.82
N PRO A 111 12.02 13.97 19.13
CA PRO A 111 12.73 15.22 18.96
C PRO A 111 13.91 15.28 19.96
N THR A 112 15.13 15.33 19.44
CA THR A 112 16.36 15.41 20.26
C THR A 112 17.11 16.72 20.07
N ARG A 113 16.77 17.52 19.03
CA ARG A 113 17.39 18.83 18.79
C ARG A 113 16.68 19.89 19.61
N GLU A 114 17.45 20.82 20.17
CA GLU A 114 16.92 21.98 20.89
C GLU A 114 16.24 22.96 19.95
N GLU A 115 16.79 23.15 18.75
CA GLU A 115 16.24 24.04 17.73
C GLU A 115 15.68 23.27 16.52
N PRO A 116 14.55 23.73 15.95
CA PRO A 116 14.00 23.16 14.73
C PRO A 116 14.95 23.41 13.56
N PHE A 117 15.16 22.37 12.74
CA PHE A 117 16.02 22.45 11.58
C PHE A 117 15.35 21.74 10.40
N PHE A 118 15.32 22.41 9.25
CA PHE A 118 14.86 21.85 7.99
C PHE A 118 15.77 22.30 6.85
N ASP A 119 16.35 21.32 6.14
CA ASP A 119 17.21 21.57 4.98
C ASP A 119 16.35 21.65 3.70
N GLU A 120 15.97 22.88 3.35
CA GLU A 120 15.15 23.16 2.16
C GLU A 120 15.84 22.80 0.84
N GLU A 121 17.18 22.91 0.77
CA GLU A 121 17.92 22.61 -0.45
C GLU A 121 17.92 21.11 -0.72
N LYS A 122 18.28 20.31 0.31
CA LYS A 122 18.20 18.85 0.24
C LYS A 122 16.77 18.39 -0.06
N ALA A 123 15.77 19.04 0.54
CA ALA A 123 14.37 18.72 0.27
C ALA A 123 13.97 18.98 -1.19
N ARG A 124 14.34 20.14 -1.76
CA ARG A 124 14.06 20.48 -3.16
C ARG A 124 14.74 19.52 -4.14
N GLU A 125 16.01 19.19 -3.89
CA GLU A 125 16.74 18.23 -4.72
C GLU A 125 16.05 16.86 -4.72
N LEU A 126 15.66 16.38 -3.54
CA LEU A 126 15.04 15.08 -3.40
C LEU A 126 13.63 15.03 -4.02
N ILE A 127 12.84 16.09 -3.88
CA ILE A 127 11.54 16.23 -4.57
C ILE A 127 11.73 16.16 -6.08
N ARG A 128 12.69 16.91 -6.63
CA ARG A 128 12.99 16.91 -8.06
C ARG A 128 13.40 15.52 -8.54
N ARG A 129 14.24 14.81 -7.79
CA ARG A 129 14.61 13.42 -8.09
C ARG A 129 13.40 12.49 -8.07
N ASN A 130 12.50 12.66 -7.10
CA ASN A 130 11.28 11.85 -7.00
C ASN A 130 10.33 12.10 -8.17
N GLU A 131 10.19 13.34 -8.63
CA GLU A 131 9.37 13.70 -9.79
C GLU A 131 9.87 13.04 -11.07
N ILE A 132 11.18 13.11 -11.34
CA ILE A 132 11.80 12.43 -12.49
C ILE A 132 11.52 10.93 -12.44
N MET A 133 11.75 10.31 -11.28
CA MET A 133 11.55 8.87 -11.09
C MET A 133 10.09 8.45 -11.21
N LEU A 134 9.13 9.29 -10.83
CA LEU A 134 7.70 9.03 -11.00
C LEU A 134 7.32 9.03 -12.48
N GLU A 135 7.86 9.98 -13.27
CA GLU A 135 7.58 10.02 -14.70
C GLU A 135 8.22 8.82 -15.42
N GLU A 136 9.44 8.42 -15.05
CA GLU A 136 10.10 7.22 -15.57
C GLU A 136 9.36 5.92 -15.26
N THR A 137 8.65 5.85 -14.13
CA THR A 137 7.96 4.63 -13.68
C THR A 137 6.46 4.60 -14.00
N LYS A 138 5.92 5.67 -14.60
CA LYS A 138 4.49 5.85 -14.91
C LYS A 138 3.90 4.74 -15.78
N ASP A 139 4.70 4.21 -16.71
CA ASP A 139 4.30 3.11 -17.61
C ASP A 139 4.69 1.73 -17.09
N THR A 140 5.30 1.65 -15.91
CA THR A 140 5.63 0.36 -15.29
C THR A 140 4.35 -0.28 -14.76
N ILE A 141 3.80 -1.24 -15.51
CA ILE A 141 2.63 -2.01 -15.11
C ILE A 141 2.99 -2.85 -13.87
N THR A 142 2.59 -2.38 -12.69
CA THR A 142 2.58 -3.21 -11.48
C THR A 142 1.52 -4.30 -11.64
N VAL A 143 1.78 -5.49 -11.11
CA VAL A 143 0.90 -6.66 -11.29
C VAL A 143 -0.52 -6.30 -10.83
N PRO A 144 -1.56 -6.37 -11.70
CA PRO A 144 -2.90 -5.93 -11.33
C PRO A 144 -3.39 -6.61 -10.05
N ALA A 145 -4.10 -5.87 -9.20
CA ALA A 145 -4.62 -6.42 -7.93
C ALA A 145 -5.45 -7.69 -8.15
N SER A 146 -6.17 -7.80 -9.27
CA SER A 146 -6.91 -9.00 -9.67
C SER A 146 -6.00 -10.23 -9.86
N PHE A 147 -4.78 -10.04 -10.39
CA PHE A 147 -3.78 -11.09 -10.52
C PHE A 147 -3.26 -11.53 -9.13
N MET A 148 -2.96 -10.57 -8.26
CA MET A 148 -2.57 -10.87 -6.87
C MET A 148 -3.68 -11.58 -6.11
N PHE A 149 -4.94 -11.15 -6.21
CA PHE A 149 -6.06 -11.82 -5.55
C PHE A 149 -6.27 -13.24 -6.08
N ARG A 150 -6.13 -13.48 -7.40
CA ARG A 150 -6.17 -14.84 -7.97
C ARG A 150 -5.01 -15.70 -7.45
N MET A 151 -3.82 -15.14 -7.30
CA MET A 151 -2.66 -15.82 -6.74
C MET A 151 -2.86 -16.14 -5.26
N PHE A 152 -3.30 -15.19 -4.44
CA PHE A 152 -3.62 -15.41 -3.03
C PHE A 152 -4.74 -16.43 -2.84
N THR A 153 -5.80 -16.36 -3.64
CA THR A 153 -6.89 -17.33 -3.62
C THR A 153 -6.40 -18.74 -3.97
N SER A 154 -5.54 -18.86 -4.99
CA SER A 154 -4.93 -20.14 -5.38
C SER A 154 -4.00 -20.70 -4.30
N LEU A 155 -3.16 -19.86 -3.68
CA LEU A 155 -2.29 -20.23 -2.57
C LEU A 155 -3.10 -20.65 -1.34
N ASN A 156 -4.17 -19.94 -1.02
CA ASN A 156 -5.08 -20.28 0.07
C ASN A 156 -5.81 -21.60 -0.21
N TYR A 157 -6.31 -21.81 -1.44
CA TYR A 157 -6.91 -23.06 -1.86
C TYR A 157 -5.94 -24.25 -1.74
N MET A 158 -4.67 -24.08 -2.10
CA MET A 158 -3.66 -25.12 -1.92
C MET A 158 -3.40 -25.42 -0.44
N ARG A 159 -3.40 -24.39 0.42
CA ARG A 159 -3.23 -24.53 1.88
C ARG A 159 -4.42 -25.24 2.53
N THR A 160 -5.65 -24.82 2.25
CA THR A 160 -6.86 -25.45 2.78
C THR A 160 -7.15 -26.81 2.13
N GLY A 161 -6.84 -26.97 0.85
CA GLY A 161 -6.99 -28.23 0.12
C GLY A 161 -6.06 -29.33 0.64
N ARG A 162 -4.81 -29.00 1.01
CA ARG A 162 -3.93 -29.95 1.73
C ARG A 162 -4.49 -30.31 3.11
N ALA A 163 -5.01 -29.34 3.85
CA ALA A 163 -5.62 -29.60 5.16
C ALA A 163 -6.87 -30.48 5.05
N TYR A 164 -7.73 -30.28 4.05
CA TYR A 164 -8.92 -31.09 3.82
C TYR A 164 -8.58 -32.53 3.40
N ARG A 165 -7.59 -32.69 2.50
CA ARG A 165 -7.10 -34.02 2.08
C ARG A 165 -6.46 -34.79 3.24
N TRP A 166 -5.67 -34.11 4.08
CA TRP A 166 -5.08 -34.70 5.29
C TRP A 166 -6.16 -35.13 6.30
N ASN A 167 -7.15 -34.29 6.55
CA ASN A 167 -8.25 -34.59 7.47
C ASN A 167 -9.15 -35.73 6.96
N ARG A 168 -9.35 -35.85 5.64
CA ARG A 168 -10.08 -36.96 5.03
C ARG A 168 -9.31 -38.28 5.15
N ALA A 169 -8.03 -38.31 4.78
CA ALA A 169 -7.19 -39.50 4.91
C ALA A 169 -7.08 -39.97 6.37
N ALA A 170 -6.97 -39.05 7.33
CA ALA A 170 -6.94 -39.37 8.75
C ALA A 170 -8.26 -39.96 9.27
N ARG A 171 -9.41 -39.54 8.73
CA ARG A 171 -10.73 -40.13 9.06
C ARG A 171 -10.92 -41.52 8.47
N GLU A 172 -10.47 -41.72 7.22
CA GLU A 172 -10.52 -43.02 6.55
C GLU A 172 -9.63 -44.05 7.26
N MET A 173 -8.43 -43.67 7.72
CA MET A 173 -7.55 -44.53 8.54
C MET A 173 -8.17 -44.88 9.90
N ARG A 174 -8.87 -43.93 10.56
CA ARG A 174 -9.55 -44.20 11.83
C ARG A 174 -10.76 -45.14 11.68
N SER A 175 -11.50 -45.02 10.57
CA SER A 175 -12.61 -45.92 10.25
C SER A 175 -12.11 -47.34 9.96
N ALA A 176 -11.07 -47.47 9.13
CA ALA A 176 -10.49 -48.78 8.79
C ALA A 176 -9.94 -49.54 10.02
N ASN A 177 -9.40 -48.82 11.01
CA ASN A 177 -8.90 -49.41 12.25
C ASN A 177 -10.02 -49.78 13.26
N SER A 178 -11.24 -49.28 13.06
CA SER A 178 -12.40 -49.64 13.88
C SER A 178 -13.12 -50.89 13.37
N ASP A 179 -13.05 -51.16 12.06
CA ASP A 179 -13.61 -52.37 11.44
C ASP A 179 -12.70 -53.59 11.59
N SER A 180 -11.38 -53.40 11.70
CA SER A 180 -10.42 -54.48 12.00
C SER A 180 -10.54 -55.03 13.43
N ASN A 181 -11.05 -54.22 14.37
CA ASN A 181 -11.20 -54.57 15.79
C ASN A 181 -12.58 -55.19 16.13
N ARG A 182 -13.41 -55.48 15.12
CA ARG A 182 -14.74 -56.11 15.24
C ARG A 182 -14.82 -57.51 14.61
N ARG A 183 -13.68 -58.13 14.28
CA ARG A 183 -13.61 -59.52 13.83
C ARG A 183 -12.86 -60.38 14.84
#